data_AF-A0A0U1RQ42-F1
#
_entry.id   AF-A0A0U1RQ42-F1
#
_cell.length_a   1.000
_cell.length_b   1.000
_cell.length_c   1.000
_cell.angle_alpha   90.00
_cell.angle_beta   90.00
_cell.angle_gamma   90.00
#
_symmetry.space_group_name_H-M   'P 1'
#
loop_
_entity.id
_entity.type
_entity.pdbx_description
1 polymer ?
#
loop_
_entity_poly.entity_id
_entity_poly.type
_entity_poly.pdbx_seq_one_letter_code
_entity_poly.pdbx_strand_id
1 'polypeptide(L)'
;MEEGSVKMFLRGRPVPMLIPDELAPTYSLDTRSELPSSRLKLDWVYGYRGRDCRANLYLLPTGEVVYFVASVAVLYSVEEQRQRHYLGHNDDIKCLAVHPDMVTIATGQVAGTTKEGKPLPPHVRVWDSVSLSTLHVLGLGVFDRAVCCV
;
A
#
# COMPACT_ATOMS: atom_id res chain seq x y z
N MET A 1 -17.30 16.23 31.65
CA MET A 1 -16.70 17.24 30.74
C MET A 1 -16.24 18.38 31.62
N GLU A 2 -14.95 18.67 31.67
CA GLU A 2 -14.47 19.94 32.24
C GLU A 2 -14.66 21.00 31.14
N GLU A 3 -15.47 22.01 31.42
CA GLU A 3 -15.59 23.29 30.70
C GLU A 3 -15.35 23.21 29.18
N GLY A 4 -16.36 22.78 28.42
CA GLY A 4 -16.37 22.94 26.96
C GLY A 4 -15.21 22.28 26.22
N SER A 5 -14.55 21.26 26.79
CA SER A 5 -13.39 20.62 26.17
C SER A 5 -13.40 19.10 26.26
N VAL A 6 -12.74 18.47 25.28
CA VAL A 6 -12.49 17.03 25.20
C VAL A 6 -10.98 16.79 25.26
N LYS A 7 -10.54 15.79 26.03
CA LYS A 7 -9.12 15.44 26.14
C LYS A 7 -8.81 14.24 25.25
N MET A 8 -7.95 14.44 24.23
CA MET A 8 -7.32 13.35 23.50
C MET A 8 -5.99 13.00 24.16
N PHE A 9 -5.71 11.72 24.38
CA PHE A 9 -4.45 11.29 24.99
C PHE A 9 -3.47 10.80 23.92
N LEU A 10 -2.33 11.49 23.79
CA LEU A 10 -1.24 11.07 22.92
C LEU A 10 -0.07 10.62 23.79
N ARG A 11 0.25 9.32 23.75
CA ARG A 11 1.31 8.70 24.57
C ARG A 11 1.14 9.01 26.07
N GLY A 12 -0.09 8.95 26.56
CA GLY A 12 -0.44 9.22 27.96
C GLY A 12 -0.50 10.71 28.34
N ARG A 13 -0.15 11.64 27.44
CA ARG A 13 -0.27 13.08 27.69
C ARG A 13 -1.64 13.60 27.21
N PRO A 14 -2.39 14.33 28.04
CA PRO A 14 -3.67 14.91 27.63
C PRO A 14 -3.45 16.12 26.71
N VAL A 15 -4.17 16.16 25.61
CA VAL A 15 -4.28 17.27 24.67
C VAL A 15 -5.72 17.77 24.69
N PRO A 16 -6.00 18.94 25.29
CA PRO A 16 -7.34 19.50 25.31
C PRO A 16 -7.75 20.00 23.92
N MET A 17 -8.96 19.66 23.51
CA MET A 17 -9.61 20.08 22.27
C MET A 17 -10.89 20.82 22.66
N LEU A 18 -10.97 22.11 22.33
CA LEU A 18 -12.11 22.94 22.68
C LEU A 18 -13.30 22.61 21.78
N ILE A 19 -14.49 22.52 22.39
CA ILE A 19 -15.77 22.33 21.71
C ILE A 19 -16.33 23.73 21.43
N PRO A 20 -16.76 24.03 20.19
CA PRO A 20 -17.52 25.25 19.92
C PRO A 20 -18.78 25.35 20.80
N ASP A 21 -19.07 26.55 21.33
CA ASP A 21 -20.18 26.78 22.27
C ASP A 21 -21.55 26.30 21.72
N GLU A 22 -21.78 26.45 20.41
CA GLU A 22 -22.99 26.02 19.72
C GLU A 22 -23.21 24.49 19.78
N LEU A 23 -22.11 23.73 19.87
CA LEU A 23 -22.13 22.27 19.90
C LEU A 23 -22.07 21.72 21.33
N ALA A 24 -21.65 22.52 22.30
CA ALA A 24 -21.49 22.08 23.70
C ALA A 24 -22.76 21.45 24.32
N PRO A 25 -23.99 21.94 24.06
CA PRO A 25 -25.20 21.35 24.64
C PRO A 25 -25.55 19.95 24.11
N THR A 26 -25.14 19.63 22.87
CA THR A 26 -25.50 18.39 22.17
C THR A 26 -24.33 17.43 22.03
N TYR A 27 -23.12 17.85 22.41
CA TYR A 27 -21.93 17.04 22.34
C TYR A 27 -21.98 15.88 23.34
N SER A 28 -21.74 14.66 22.85
CA SER A 28 -21.59 13.47 23.68
C SER A 28 -20.37 12.67 23.22
N LEU A 29 -19.60 12.16 24.20
CA LEU A 29 -18.44 11.29 23.94
C LEU A 29 -18.86 9.92 23.39
N ASP A 30 -20.12 9.52 23.59
CA ASP A 30 -20.65 8.26 23.10
C ASP A 30 -21.16 8.34 21.65
N THR A 31 -21.28 9.56 21.10
CA THR A 31 -21.73 9.78 19.73
C THR A 31 -20.70 9.19 18.75
N ARG A 32 -21.17 8.27 17.91
CA ARG A 32 -20.35 7.66 16.86
C ARG A 32 -20.57 8.41 15.55
N SER A 33 -19.47 8.79 14.90
CA SER A 33 -19.51 9.33 13.54
C SER A 33 -19.75 8.20 12.54
N GLU A 34 -20.57 8.48 11.52
CA GLU A 34 -20.75 7.59 10.38
C GLU A 34 -19.50 7.56 9.50
N LEU A 35 -19.36 6.50 8.69
CA LEU A 35 -18.30 6.46 7.70
C LEU A 35 -18.53 7.53 6.63
N PRO A 36 -17.46 8.13 6.06
CA PRO A 36 -17.59 9.02 4.92
C PRO A 36 -18.31 8.33 3.75
N SER A 37 -19.15 9.07 3.05
CA SER A 37 -19.90 8.58 1.88
C SER A 37 -19.01 8.30 0.66
N SER A 38 -17.78 8.81 0.67
CA SER A 38 -16.80 8.68 -0.41
C SER A 38 -15.62 7.78 -0.01
N ARG A 39 -14.94 7.22 -1.02
CA ARG A 39 -13.76 6.37 -0.84
C ARG A 39 -12.58 6.95 -1.60
N LEU A 40 -11.38 6.71 -1.06
CA LEU A 40 -10.15 7.03 -1.75
C LEU A 40 -9.84 5.93 -2.77
N LYS A 41 -9.36 6.34 -3.95
CA LYS A 41 -8.84 5.46 -4.99
C LYS A 41 -7.46 5.99 -5.38
N LEU A 42 -6.47 5.11 -5.43
CA LEU A 42 -5.15 5.47 -5.92
C LEU A 42 -5.25 5.82 -7.41
N ASP A 43 -4.82 7.03 -7.75
CA ASP A 43 -4.85 7.54 -9.12
C ASP A 43 -3.46 7.56 -9.74
N TRP A 44 -2.48 8.06 -8.99
CA TRP A 44 -1.11 8.18 -9.46
C TRP A 44 -0.08 7.88 -8.39
N VAL A 45 1.03 7.30 -8.83
CA VAL A 45 2.24 7.11 -8.04
C VAL A 45 3.37 7.86 -8.73
N TYR A 46 4.03 8.74 -7.97
CA TYR A 46 5.18 9.51 -8.44
C TYR A 46 6.49 8.83 -8.01
N GLY A 47 7.42 8.74 -8.96
CA GLY A 47 8.76 8.21 -8.73
C GLY A 47 8.93 6.76 -9.19
N TYR A 48 10.18 6.39 -9.36
CA TYR A 48 10.63 5.06 -9.76
C TYR A 48 11.78 4.63 -8.85
N ARG A 49 11.74 3.40 -8.35
CA ARG A 49 12.78 2.88 -7.46
C ARG A 49 13.99 2.38 -8.25
N GLY A 50 14.76 3.31 -8.81
CA GLY A 50 15.99 3.00 -9.57
C GLY A 50 17.30 3.13 -8.78
N ARG A 51 17.28 3.69 -7.57
CA ARG A 51 18.49 3.99 -6.78
C ARG A 51 19.11 2.75 -6.13
N ASP A 52 18.27 1.89 -5.56
CA ASP A 52 18.65 0.73 -4.73
C ASP A 52 18.07 -0.60 -5.23
N CYS A 53 17.49 -0.61 -6.44
CA CYS A 53 16.95 -1.79 -7.11
C CYS A 53 17.43 -1.83 -8.56
N ARG A 54 17.40 -3.02 -9.17
CA ARG A 54 17.78 -3.28 -10.56
C ARG A 54 16.80 -4.25 -11.21
N ALA A 55 16.85 -4.36 -12.54
CA ALA A 55 16.07 -5.33 -13.32
C ALA A 55 14.56 -5.28 -12.98
N ASN A 56 13.99 -4.08 -12.95
CA ASN A 56 12.64 -3.80 -12.46
C ASN A 56 11.85 -2.83 -13.33
N LEU A 57 12.17 -2.77 -14.63
CA LEU A 57 11.48 -1.95 -15.63
C LEU A 57 11.24 -2.80 -16.88
N TYR A 58 9.98 -3.00 -17.24
CA TYR A 58 9.57 -3.83 -18.36
C TYR A 58 8.51 -3.11 -19.19
N LEU A 59 8.43 -3.41 -20.49
CA LEU A 59 7.36 -2.96 -21.37
C LEU A 59 6.52 -4.17 -21.76
N LEU A 60 5.22 -4.15 -21.44
CA LEU A 60 4.30 -5.20 -21.85
C LEU A 60 3.83 -5.01 -23.30
N PRO A 61 3.36 -6.06 -23.98
CA PRO A 61 2.74 -5.95 -25.31
C PRO A 61 1.52 -5.03 -25.36
N THR A 62 0.90 -4.73 -24.22
CA THR A 62 -0.19 -3.75 -24.08
C THR A 62 0.28 -2.29 -24.24
N GLY A 63 1.60 -2.04 -24.29
CA GLY A 63 2.19 -0.70 -24.27
C GLY A 63 2.40 -0.14 -22.86
N GLU A 64 2.02 -0.89 -21.82
CA GLU A 64 2.19 -0.46 -20.43
C GLU A 64 3.60 -0.71 -19.94
N VAL A 65 4.20 0.33 -19.35
CA VAL A 65 5.49 0.26 -18.65
C VAL A 65 5.24 -0.23 -17.23
N VAL A 66 5.87 -1.34 -16.88
CA VAL A 66 5.73 -1.98 -15.57
C VAL A 66 6.99 -1.78 -14.74
N TYR A 67 6.80 -1.25 -13.54
CA TYR A 67 7.85 -1.05 -12.53
C TYR A 67 7.24 -1.07 -11.13
N PHE A 68 8.04 -0.80 -10.10
CA PHE A 68 7.53 -0.67 -8.74
C PHE A 68 8.19 0.48 -7.97
N VAL A 69 7.49 0.93 -6.93
CA VAL A 69 7.98 1.85 -5.91
C VAL A 69 7.18 1.61 -4.62
N ALA A 70 7.84 1.69 -3.47
CA ALA A 70 7.30 1.24 -2.19
C ALA A 70 6.70 -0.18 -2.32
N SER A 71 5.49 -0.40 -1.82
CA SER A 71 4.77 -1.67 -1.89
C SER A 71 3.86 -1.81 -3.13
N VAL A 72 4.03 -0.96 -4.15
CA VAL A 72 3.12 -0.87 -5.30
C VAL A 72 3.84 -1.25 -6.58
N ALA A 73 3.26 -2.18 -7.34
CA ALA A 73 3.64 -2.38 -8.75
C ALA A 73 2.74 -1.53 -9.64
N VAL A 74 3.37 -0.73 -10.49
CA VAL A 74 2.74 0.27 -11.36
C VAL A 74 2.74 -0.26 -12.78
N LEU A 75 1.60 -0.21 -13.45
CA LEU A 75 1.45 -0.42 -14.89
C LEU A 75 1.03 0.91 -15.50
N TYR A 76 1.95 1.58 -16.20
CA TYR A 76 1.76 2.91 -16.72
C TYR A 76 1.62 2.88 -18.25
N SER A 77 0.44 3.25 -18.76
CA SER A 77 0.24 3.52 -20.18
C SER A 77 0.66 4.97 -20.47
N VAL A 78 1.76 5.13 -21.22
CA VAL A 78 2.28 6.45 -21.62
C VAL A 78 1.34 7.10 -22.64
N GLU A 79 0.75 6.31 -23.54
CA GLU A 79 -0.19 6.82 -24.54
C GLU A 79 -1.48 7.33 -23.90
N GLU A 80 -2.07 6.56 -22.99
CA GLU A 80 -3.32 6.93 -22.31
C GLU A 80 -3.10 7.89 -21.13
N GLN A 81 -1.85 8.16 -20.75
CA GLN A 81 -1.50 8.91 -19.54
C GLN A 81 -2.24 8.39 -18.30
N ARG A 82 -2.24 7.07 -18.11
CA ARG A 82 -3.03 6.40 -17.07
C ARG A 82 -2.22 5.31 -16.38
N GLN A 83 -2.38 5.21 -15.06
CA GLN A 83 -1.78 4.13 -14.27
C GLN A 83 -2.83 3.11 -13.80
N ARG A 84 -2.39 1.86 -13.69
CA ARG A 84 -3.01 0.83 -12.86
C ARG A 84 -2.02 0.37 -11.82
N HIS A 85 -2.52 -0.15 -10.72
CA HIS A 85 -1.70 -0.47 -9.55
C HIS A 85 -2.06 -1.84 -9.02
N TYR A 86 -1.07 -2.71 -8.94
CA TYR A 86 -1.18 -3.94 -8.16
C TYR A 86 -0.75 -3.65 -6.72
N LEU A 87 -1.69 -3.81 -5.79
CA LEU A 87 -1.57 -3.41 -4.37
C LEU A 87 -1.52 -4.62 -3.42
N GLY A 88 -1.10 -5.79 -3.91
CA GLY A 88 -1.10 -7.01 -3.10
C GLY A 88 -0.03 -7.04 -2.00
N HIS A 89 1.07 -6.29 -2.16
CA HIS A 89 2.18 -6.29 -1.21
C HIS A 89 1.89 -5.41 0.01
N ASN A 90 2.38 -5.85 1.17
CA ASN A 90 2.20 -5.16 2.45
C ASN A 90 3.47 -4.49 2.96
N ASP A 91 4.57 -4.59 2.21
CA ASP A 91 5.83 -3.90 2.42
C ASP A 91 6.54 -3.72 1.07
N ASP A 92 7.72 -3.10 1.10
CA ASP A 92 8.53 -2.76 -0.06
C ASP A 92 8.73 -3.92 -1.04
N ILE A 93 8.35 -3.71 -2.30
CA ILE A 93 8.71 -4.60 -3.41
C ILE A 93 10.21 -4.39 -3.70
N LYS A 94 10.92 -5.50 -3.93
CA LYS A 94 12.37 -5.54 -4.18
C LYS A 94 12.76 -6.21 -5.49
N CYS A 95 11.91 -7.04 -6.06
CA CYS A 95 12.16 -7.64 -7.37
C CYS A 95 10.86 -7.84 -8.14
N LEU A 96 10.97 -7.84 -9.47
CA LEU A 96 9.89 -8.06 -10.41
C LEU A 96 10.40 -8.92 -11.56
N ALA A 97 9.59 -9.84 -12.05
CA ALA A 97 9.85 -10.62 -13.24
C ALA A 97 8.56 -10.77 -14.05
N VAL A 98 8.67 -10.73 -15.37
CA VAL A 98 7.57 -10.97 -16.31
C VAL A 98 7.72 -12.38 -16.88
N HIS A 99 6.66 -13.18 -16.83
CA HIS A 99 6.62 -14.52 -17.38
C HIS A 99 6.64 -14.47 -18.93
N PRO A 100 7.14 -15.51 -19.64
CA PRO A 100 7.20 -15.51 -21.10
C PRO A 100 5.85 -15.38 -21.83
N ASP A 101 4.72 -15.62 -21.15
CA ASP A 101 3.39 -15.33 -21.71
C ASP A 101 3.09 -13.82 -21.82
N MET A 102 3.96 -12.97 -21.26
CA MET A 102 3.87 -11.52 -21.22
C MET A 102 2.63 -10.97 -20.49
N VAL A 103 1.97 -11.80 -19.70
CA VAL A 103 0.75 -11.46 -18.95
C VAL A 103 0.93 -11.72 -17.45
N THR A 104 1.57 -12.83 -17.10
CA THR A 104 1.80 -13.22 -15.71
C THR A 104 3.03 -12.50 -15.15
N ILE A 105 2.91 -11.91 -13.97
CA ILE A 105 3.97 -11.16 -13.31
C ILE A 105 4.25 -11.75 -11.93
N ALA A 106 5.52 -11.83 -11.57
CA ALA A 106 5.97 -12.23 -10.24
C ALA A 106 6.69 -11.06 -9.55
N THR A 107 6.32 -10.76 -8.31
CA THR A 107 6.94 -9.71 -7.49
C THR A 107 7.29 -10.23 -6.10
N GLY A 108 8.46 -9.84 -5.59
CA GLY A 108 8.96 -10.23 -4.27
C GLY A 108 9.11 -9.04 -3.35
N GLN A 109 8.83 -9.22 -2.06
CA GLN A 109 8.91 -8.15 -1.05
C GLN A 109 9.94 -8.40 0.05
N VAL A 110 10.20 -7.36 0.84
CA VAL A 110 10.93 -7.43 2.12
C VAL A 110 10.09 -8.06 3.24
N ALA A 111 10.76 -8.45 4.32
CA ALA A 111 10.13 -8.66 5.61
C ALA A 111 9.61 -7.34 6.17
N GLY A 112 8.43 -7.37 6.77
CA GLY A 112 7.77 -6.20 7.35
C GLY A 112 7.39 -6.37 8.81
N THR A 113 6.60 -5.45 9.33
CA THR A 113 6.09 -5.51 10.71
C THR A 113 4.65 -5.02 10.79
N THR A 114 3.78 -5.73 11.52
CA THR A 114 2.39 -5.28 11.73
C THR A 114 2.31 -4.10 12.69
N LYS A 115 1.14 -3.45 12.79
CA LYS A 115 0.91 -2.38 13.76
C LYS A 115 1.13 -2.83 15.21
N GLU A 116 0.93 -4.12 15.47
CA GLU A 116 1.14 -4.77 16.78
C GLU A 116 2.60 -5.21 17.00
N GLY A 117 3.51 -4.90 16.07
CA GLY A 117 4.93 -5.26 16.19
C GLY A 117 5.25 -6.70 15.79
N LYS A 118 4.32 -7.44 15.18
CA LYS A 118 4.58 -8.83 14.77
C LYS A 118 5.35 -8.86 13.45
N PRO A 119 6.31 -9.77 13.27
CA PRO A 119 7.04 -9.90 12.01
C PRO A 119 6.10 -10.36 10.89
N LEU A 120 6.21 -9.73 9.72
CA LEU A 120 5.59 -10.19 8.48
C LEU A 120 6.68 -10.83 7.62
N PRO A 121 6.61 -12.15 7.34
CA PRO A 121 7.63 -12.80 6.54
C PRO A 121 7.61 -12.26 5.10
N PRO A 122 8.77 -12.18 4.44
CA PRO A 122 8.82 -11.93 3.00
C PRO A 122 8.12 -13.05 2.22
N HIS A 123 7.59 -12.70 1.05
CA HIS A 123 6.96 -13.65 0.14
C HIS A 123 7.03 -13.16 -1.30
N VAL A 124 6.74 -14.08 -2.22
CA VAL A 124 6.52 -13.78 -3.65
C VAL A 124 5.03 -13.80 -3.93
N ARG A 125 4.57 -12.86 -4.76
CA ARG A 125 3.22 -12.88 -5.33
C ARG A 125 3.33 -13.08 -6.83
N VAL A 126 2.55 -14.01 -7.34
CA VAL A 126 2.33 -14.18 -8.78
C VAL A 126 0.94 -13.65 -9.08
N TRP A 127 0.83 -12.77 -10.07
CA TRP A 127 -0.40 -12.04 -10.36
C TRP A 127 -0.58 -11.82 -11.86
N ASP A 128 -1.84 -11.63 -12.24
CA ASP A 128 -2.24 -11.42 -13.63
C ASP A 128 -2.25 -9.91 -13.96
N SER A 129 -1.52 -9.49 -14.99
CA SER A 129 -1.38 -8.06 -15.33
C SER A 129 -2.65 -7.45 -15.93
N VAL A 130 -3.61 -8.26 -16.39
CA VAL A 130 -4.87 -7.79 -16.96
C VAL A 130 -5.87 -7.46 -15.85
N SER A 131 -6.21 -8.45 -15.04
CA SER A 131 -7.17 -8.36 -13.93
C SER A 131 -6.60 -7.76 -12.65
N LEU A 132 -5.27 -7.72 -12.52
CA LEU A 132 -4.54 -7.36 -11.28
C LEU A 132 -4.87 -8.28 -10.10
N SER A 133 -5.38 -9.47 -10.38
CA SER A 133 -5.68 -10.47 -9.36
C SER A 133 -4.41 -11.23 -8.95
N THR A 134 -4.33 -11.60 -7.66
CA THR A 134 -3.26 -12.48 -7.19
C THR A 134 -3.61 -13.91 -7.58
N LEU A 135 -2.73 -14.57 -8.32
CA LEU A 135 -2.85 -15.97 -8.70
C LEU A 135 -2.28 -16.87 -7.61
N HIS A 136 -1.08 -16.54 -7.10
CA HIS A 136 -0.41 -17.31 -6.07
C HIS A 136 0.37 -16.44 -5.09
N VAL A 137 0.54 -16.96 -3.87
CA VAL A 137 1.46 -16.43 -2.85
C VAL A 137 2.41 -17.55 -2.46
N LEU A 138 3.72 -17.31 -2.59
CA LEU A 138 4.75 -18.34 -2.46
C LEU A 138 5.75 -18.00 -1.35
N GLY A 139 6.23 -19.04 -0.67
CA GLY A 139 7.36 -18.97 0.26
C GLY A 139 7.11 -18.23 1.57
N LEU A 140 5.85 -18.13 2.01
CA LEU A 140 5.52 -17.65 3.36
C LEU A 140 6.24 -18.51 4.41
N GLY A 141 7.05 -17.86 5.24
CA GLY A 141 7.85 -18.51 6.29
C GLY A 141 9.07 -19.28 5.78
N VAL A 142 9.38 -19.22 4.47
CA VAL A 142 10.57 -19.82 3.87
C VAL A 142 11.66 -18.78 3.64
N PHE A 143 11.27 -17.55 3.28
CA PHE A 143 12.20 -16.43 3.11
C PHE A 143 12.44 -15.70 4.44
N ASP A 144 13.66 -15.20 4.65
CA ASP A 144 14.03 -14.52 5.89
C ASP A 144 13.87 -13.00 5.83
N ARG A 145 14.69 -12.32 5.01
CA ARG A 145 14.83 -10.85 5.03
C ARG A 145 14.12 -10.13 3.88
N ALA A 146 14.28 -10.64 2.67
CA ALA A 146 13.67 -10.10 1.46
C ALA A 146 13.82 -11.10 0.31
N VAL A 147 12.95 -11.01 -0.68
CA VAL A 147 13.16 -11.63 -1.98
C VAL A 147 13.69 -10.57 -2.94
N CYS A 148 14.91 -10.76 -3.45
CA CYS A 148 15.63 -9.78 -4.27
C CYS A 148 16.10 -10.40 -5.59
N CYS A 149 16.31 -9.56 -6.61
CA CYS A 149 16.98 -9.97 -7.85
C CYS A 149 18.50 -10.02 -7.65
N VAL A 150 19.13 -11.03 -8.27
CA VAL A 150 20.59 -11.20 -8.29
C VAL A 150 21.24 -10.22 -9.25
#